data_AF-A0A8T3XXD6-F1
#
_entry.id   AF-A0A8T3XXD6-F1
#
_cell.length_a   1.000
_cell.length_b   1.000
_cell.length_c   1.000
_cell.angle_alpha   90.00
_cell.angle_beta   90.00
_cell.angle_gamma   90.00
#
_symmetry.space_group_name_H-M   'P 1'
#
loop_
_entity.id
_entity.type
_entity.pdbx_description
1 polymer ?
#
loop_
_entity_poly.entity_id
_entity_poly.type
_entity_poly.pdbx_seq_one_letter_code
_entity_poly.pdbx_strand_id
1 'polypeptide(L)'
;MNPHEAFWKGKDFVSNLKPSDKVILVHHKDCDGTYSAAIVSIALKRLDKKIDKIIAGSTEKSDDIVKAIKPYNKVIIVDIGIDLLFKELNQMDKEILYLDHHMPVDKELSKDIVYINPRLENDKIYQPATYVVFKFFSHIADISDKEWLAVIGTIGDYGYEDCRDLLDRYIEVEEKSGIWKTQYGKAAIETVGAAAEIGFGKLLKILIKSENFEELTRNKEIKTAYRKYETMYETAKKQFWKNAEMFDDVNLIFSVLDSKVERVGSAISTETSTKYPDKIIFLLEKVDNFYKIHARNQKGKVNLGKMLRDMGVGGGHIAAAGGKINMKDLGGFKRNLLIKIRNKAK
;
A
#
# COMPACT_ATOMS: atom_id res chain seq x y z
N MET A 1 -23.82 -4.19 -4.15
CA MET A 1 -24.07 -3.84 -2.74
C MET A 1 -23.81 -2.35 -2.59
N ASN A 2 -24.75 -1.57 -2.06
CA ASN A 2 -24.46 -0.15 -1.80
C ASN A 2 -23.60 -0.02 -0.51
N PRO A 3 -22.84 1.07 -0.31
CA PRO A 3 -21.94 1.18 0.84
C PRO A 3 -22.61 1.18 2.21
N HIS A 4 -23.83 1.71 2.33
CA HIS A 4 -24.59 1.63 3.58
C HIS A 4 -24.90 0.16 3.94
N GLU A 5 -25.35 -0.64 2.98
CA GLU A 5 -25.57 -2.08 3.14
C GLU A 5 -24.26 -2.82 3.46
N ALA A 6 -23.15 -2.46 2.78
CA ALA A 6 -21.84 -3.05 3.01
C ALA A 6 -21.33 -2.76 4.44
N PHE A 7 -21.55 -1.56 4.96
CA PHE A 7 -21.21 -1.21 6.33
C PHE A 7 -21.94 -2.10 7.34
N TRP A 8 -23.26 -2.24 7.23
CA TRP A 8 -24.04 -3.07 8.16
C TRP A 8 -23.69 -4.55 8.06
N LYS A 9 -23.54 -5.09 6.84
CA LYS A 9 -23.07 -6.47 6.65
C LYS A 9 -21.66 -6.68 7.22
N GLY A 10 -20.79 -5.67 7.13
CA GLY A 10 -19.46 -5.72 7.71
C GLY A 10 -19.51 -5.73 9.23
N LYS A 11 -20.36 -4.89 9.82
CA LYS A 11 -20.61 -4.89 11.26
C LYS A 11 -21.14 -6.24 11.72
N ASP A 12 -22.11 -6.80 11.01
CA ASP A 12 -22.67 -8.13 11.30
C ASP A 12 -21.60 -9.21 11.20
N PHE A 13 -20.74 -9.17 10.18
CA PHE A 13 -19.59 -10.08 10.06
C PHE A 13 -18.73 -10.07 11.33
N VAL A 14 -18.35 -8.87 11.82
CA VAL A 14 -17.49 -8.71 13.01
C VAL A 14 -18.21 -9.16 14.28
N SER A 15 -19.46 -8.73 14.49
CA SER A 15 -20.24 -9.07 15.68
C SER A 15 -20.48 -10.58 15.79
N ASN A 16 -20.71 -11.25 14.66
CA ASN A 16 -21.02 -12.68 14.58
C ASN A 16 -19.79 -13.60 14.61
N LEU A 17 -18.56 -13.07 14.72
CA LEU A 17 -17.36 -13.90 14.92
C LEU A 17 -17.49 -14.71 16.22
N LYS A 18 -17.35 -16.03 16.13
CA LYS A 18 -17.45 -16.98 17.25
C LYS A 18 -16.07 -17.45 17.70
N PRO A 19 -15.89 -17.90 18.96
CA PRO A 19 -14.63 -18.51 19.41
C PRO A 19 -14.19 -19.74 18.61
N SER A 20 -15.14 -20.43 17.97
CA SER A 20 -14.88 -21.60 17.10
C SER A 20 -14.43 -21.23 15.69
N ASP A 21 -14.57 -19.97 15.27
CA ASP A 21 -14.15 -19.52 13.95
C ASP A 21 -12.62 -19.50 13.84
N LYS A 22 -12.13 -19.89 12.68
CA LYS A 22 -10.72 -19.76 12.30
C LYS A 22 -10.58 -18.51 11.45
N VAL A 23 -10.07 -17.45 12.06
CA VAL A 23 -9.98 -16.11 11.45
C VAL A 23 -8.58 -15.85 10.90
N ILE A 24 -8.48 -15.49 9.62
CA ILE A 24 -7.25 -14.98 9.01
C ILE A 24 -7.39 -13.52 8.62
N LEU A 25 -6.38 -12.72 8.95
CA LEU A 25 -6.20 -11.36 8.46
C LEU A 25 -5.08 -11.33 7.42
N VAL A 26 -5.41 -10.82 6.24
CA VAL A 26 -4.48 -10.62 5.13
C VAL A 26 -4.35 -9.13 4.89
N HIS A 27 -3.11 -8.65 4.79
CA HIS A 27 -2.84 -7.23 4.52
C HIS A 27 -1.68 -7.04 3.55
N HIS A 28 -1.58 -5.88 2.90
CA HIS A 28 -0.44 -5.57 2.03
C HIS A 28 0.85 -5.23 2.79
N LYS A 29 1.99 -5.37 2.11
CA LYS A 29 3.35 -5.13 2.64
C LYS A 29 3.82 -3.70 2.40
N ASP A 30 3.09 -2.75 2.96
CA ASP A 30 3.47 -1.34 2.99
C ASP A 30 2.93 -0.64 4.25
N CYS A 31 2.97 0.69 4.25
CA CYS A 31 2.45 1.48 5.36
C CYS A 31 0.95 1.26 5.53
N ASP A 32 0.18 1.41 4.45
CA ASP A 32 -1.28 1.40 4.51
C ASP A 32 -1.82 0.04 4.99
N GLY A 33 -1.35 -1.06 4.38
CA GLY A 33 -1.77 -2.40 4.78
C GLY A 33 -1.32 -2.76 6.21
N THR A 34 -0.11 -2.38 6.62
CA THR A 34 0.41 -2.75 7.94
C THR A 34 -0.27 -1.97 9.08
N TYR A 35 -0.54 -0.68 8.87
CA TYR A 35 -1.29 0.12 9.85
C TYR A 35 -2.77 -0.29 9.88
N SER A 36 -3.38 -0.59 8.73
CA SER A 36 -4.71 -1.22 8.65
C SER A 36 -4.77 -2.50 9.48
N ALA A 37 -3.81 -3.41 9.32
CA ALA A 37 -3.77 -4.66 10.07
C ALA A 37 -3.61 -4.45 11.58
N ALA A 38 -2.84 -3.43 11.99
CA ALA A 38 -2.71 -3.07 13.40
C ALA A 38 -4.06 -2.61 13.98
N ILE A 39 -4.78 -1.74 13.27
CA ILE A 39 -6.10 -1.25 13.68
C ILE A 39 -7.11 -2.39 13.79
N VAL A 40 -7.20 -3.27 12.78
CA VAL A 40 -8.07 -4.47 12.83
C VAL A 40 -7.73 -5.31 14.06
N SER A 41 -6.45 -5.57 14.29
CA SER A 41 -5.99 -6.42 15.40
C SER A 41 -6.35 -5.82 16.76
N ILE A 42 -6.19 -4.51 16.93
CA ILE A 42 -6.53 -3.82 18.18
C ILE A 42 -8.05 -3.80 18.37
N ALA A 43 -8.82 -3.47 17.34
CA ALA A 43 -10.27 -3.42 17.41
C ALA A 43 -10.88 -4.79 17.75
N LEU A 44 -10.46 -5.85 17.06
CA LEU A 44 -10.93 -7.21 17.35
C LEU A 44 -10.52 -7.66 18.76
N LYS A 45 -9.31 -7.34 19.21
CA LYS A 45 -8.89 -7.63 20.60
C LYS A 45 -9.80 -6.92 21.63
N ARG A 46 -10.20 -5.68 21.39
CA ARG A 46 -11.12 -4.93 22.28
C ARG A 46 -12.53 -5.50 22.31
N LEU A 47 -12.93 -6.18 21.24
CA LEU A 47 -14.20 -6.91 21.14
C LEU A 47 -14.10 -8.36 21.64
N ASP A 48 -12.97 -8.72 22.28
CA ASP A 48 -12.65 -10.08 22.73
C ASP A 48 -12.75 -11.12 21.60
N LYS A 49 -12.38 -10.71 20.38
CA LYS A 49 -12.32 -11.56 19.18
C LYS A 49 -10.87 -11.90 18.87
N LYS A 50 -10.64 -13.13 18.43
CA LYS A 50 -9.31 -13.66 18.11
C LYS A 50 -9.05 -13.64 16.60
N ILE A 51 -7.81 -13.32 16.23
CA ILE A 51 -7.26 -13.59 14.90
C ILE A 51 -6.29 -14.76 15.03
N ASP A 52 -6.52 -15.86 14.32
CA ASP A 52 -5.66 -17.06 14.38
C ASP A 52 -4.39 -16.90 13.55
N LYS A 53 -4.46 -16.12 12.48
CA LYS A 53 -3.31 -15.88 11.60
C LYS A 53 -3.35 -14.49 10.99
N ILE A 54 -2.20 -13.84 10.97
CA ILE A 54 -1.98 -12.64 10.19
C ILE A 54 -0.89 -12.94 9.15
N ILE A 55 -1.16 -12.58 7.90
CA ILE A 55 -0.18 -12.65 6.82
C ILE A 55 -0.07 -11.30 6.12
N ALA A 56 1.17 -10.96 5.79
CA ALA A 56 1.45 -9.86 4.89
C ALA A 56 1.56 -10.44 3.46
N GLY A 57 0.57 -10.14 2.62
CA GLY A 57 0.50 -10.51 1.21
C GLY A 57 1.22 -9.51 0.31
N SER A 58 1.62 -9.95 -0.88
CA SER A 58 2.15 -9.09 -1.93
C SER A 58 1.44 -9.40 -3.24
N THR A 59 1.23 -8.39 -4.08
CA THR A 59 0.55 -8.52 -5.38
C THR A 59 1.19 -9.58 -6.30
N GLU A 60 2.51 -9.76 -6.20
CA GLU A 60 3.27 -10.75 -6.98
C GLU A 60 3.04 -12.21 -6.55
N LYS A 61 2.34 -12.44 -5.43
CA LYS A 61 2.14 -13.76 -4.80
C LYS A 61 0.67 -13.98 -4.41
N SER A 62 -0.27 -13.62 -5.28
CA SER A 62 -1.70 -13.84 -5.08
C SER A 62 -2.03 -15.31 -4.79
N ASP A 63 -1.38 -16.25 -5.47
CA ASP A 63 -1.53 -17.70 -5.20
C ASP A 63 -1.17 -18.10 -3.76
N ASP A 64 -0.17 -17.46 -3.16
CA ASP A 64 0.23 -17.74 -1.78
C ASP A 64 -0.82 -17.21 -0.79
N ILE A 65 -1.43 -16.06 -1.10
CA ILE A 65 -2.57 -15.53 -0.32
C ILE A 65 -3.73 -16.52 -0.38
N VAL A 66 -4.11 -16.96 -1.58
CA VAL A 66 -5.19 -17.92 -1.82
C VAL A 66 -4.93 -19.23 -1.06
N LYS A 67 -3.72 -19.78 -1.14
CA LYS A 67 -3.33 -20.99 -0.39
C LYS A 67 -3.44 -20.79 1.13
N ALA A 68 -2.99 -19.65 1.63
CA ALA A 68 -3.00 -19.35 3.06
C ALA A 68 -4.41 -19.17 3.62
N ILE A 69 -5.37 -18.69 2.81
CA ILE A 69 -6.77 -18.50 3.22
C ILE A 69 -7.54 -19.84 3.32
N LYS A 70 -7.19 -20.86 2.53
CA LYS A 70 -7.93 -22.13 2.46
C LYS A 70 -8.28 -22.77 3.82
N PRO A 71 -7.40 -22.81 4.84
CA PRO A 71 -7.70 -23.44 6.13
C PRO A 71 -8.63 -22.65 7.07
N TYR A 72 -9.02 -21.43 6.71
CA TYR A 72 -9.76 -20.49 7.57
C TYR A 72 -11.18 -20.28 7.04
N ASN A 73 -12.19 -20.17 7.91
CA ASN A 73 -13.59 -20.00 7.49
C ASN A 73 -14.04 -18.53 7.50
N LYS A 74 -13.36 -17.67 8.25
CA LYS A 74 -13.55 -16.22 8.29
C LYS A 74 -12.30 -15.53 7.79
N VAL A 75 -12.46 -14.63 6.82
CA VAL A 75 -11.34 -13.96 6.16
C VAL A 75 -11.54 -12.46 6.27
N ILE A 76 -10.51 -11.75 6.71
CA ILE A 76 -10.45 -10.30 6.66
C ILE A 76 -9.30 -9.92 5.72
N ILE A 77 -9.59 -9.15 4.69
CA ILE A 77 -8.60 -8.65 3.74
C ILE A 77 -8.60 -7.13 3.80
N VAL A 78 -7.43 -6.55 3.97
CA VAL A 78 -7.23 -5.09 3.97
C VAL A 78 -6.16 -4.69 2.97
N ASP A 79 -6.41 -3.61 2.23
CA ASP A 79 -5.43 -2.96 1.35
C ASP A 79 -4.86 -3.85 0.21
N ILE A 80 -5.65 -4.79 -0.31
CA ILE A 80 -5.26 -5.59 -1.46
C ILE A 80 -6.27 -5.32 -2.57
N GLY A 81 -5.78 -5.04 -3.78
CA GLY A 81 -6.67 -4.88 -4.93
C GLY A 81 -7.48 -6.14 -5.19
N ILE A 82 -8.81 -6.00 -5.21
CA ILE A 82 -9.72 -7.15 -5.42
C ILE A 82 -9.53 -7.81 -6.79
N ASP A 83 -9.05 -7.09 -7.80
CA ASP A 83 -8.75 -7.61 -9.13
C ASP A 83 -7.75 -8.78 -9.11
N LEU A 84 -6.86 -8.81 -8.12
CA LEU A 84 -5.83 -9.84 -7.96
C LEU A 84 -6.38 -11.17 -7.40
N LEU A 85 -7.52 -11.12 -6.73
CA LEU A 85 -8.08 -12.26 -5.98
C LEU A 85 -9.52 -12.58 -6.38
N PHE A 86 -10.12 -11.78 -7.26
CA PHE A 86 -11.55 -11.83 -7.60
C PHE A 86 -12.02 -13.23 -7.98
N LYS A 87 -11.29 -13.90 -8.88
CA LYS A 87 -11.70 -15.20 -9.43
C LYS A 87 -11.71 -16.26 -8.34
N GLU A 88 -10.65 -16.31 -7.55
CA GLU A 88 -10.44 -17.32 -6.52
C GLU A 88 -11.40 -17.10 -5.35
N LEU A 89 -11.56 -15.85 -4.88
CA LEU A 89 -12.45 -15.55 -3.75
C LEU A 89 -13.92 -15.75 -4.09
N ASN A 90 -14.38 -15.40 -5.31
CA ASN A 90 -15.77 -15.64 -5.72
C ASN A 90 -16.13 -17.13 -5.81
N GLN A 91 -15.16 -18.02 -5.87
CA GLN A 91 -15.36 -19.48 -5.92
C GLN A 91 -15.19 -20.14 -4.54
N MET A 92 -14.79 -19.40 -3.51
CA MET A 92 -14.63 -19.92 -2.17
C MET A 92 -15.94 -19.87 -1.39
N ASP A 93 -16.26 -20.98 -0.73
CA ASP A 93 -17.31 -21.05 0.29
C ASP A 93 -16.73 -20.57 1.64
N LYS A 94 -16.59 -19.25 1.78
CA LYS A 94 -16.03 -18.57 2.96
C LYS A 94 -16.68 -17.20 3.13
N GLU A 95 -16.89 -16.79 4.37
CA GLU A 95 -17.31 -15.42 4.66
C GLU A 95 -16.09 -14.50 4.69
N ILE A 96 -16.15 -13.42 3.91
CA ILE A 96 -15.03 -12.51 3.68
C ILE A 96 -15.47 -11.08 3.98
N LEU A 97 -14.76 -10.42 4.90
CA LEU A 97 -14.81 -8.96 5.04
C LEU A 97 -13.60 -8.37 4.32
N TYR A 98 -13.86 -7.47 3.39
CA TYR A 98 -12.85 -6.93 2.49
C TYR A 98 -12.92 -5.40 2.53
N LEU A 99 -11.90 -4.75 3.11
CA LEU A 99 -11.79 -3.29 3.19
C LEU A 99 -10.65 -2.80 2.31
N ASP A 100 -10.96 -1.96 1.33
CA ASP A 100 -10.01 -1.61 0.28
C ASP A 100 -10.29 -0.20 -0.27
N HIS A 101 -9.36 0.32 -1.06
CA HIS A 101 -9.43 1.61 -1.72
C HIS A 101 -8.95 1.59 -3.19
N HIS A 102 -8.46 0.44 -3.66
CA HIS A 102 -8.06 0.27 -5.05
C HIS A 102 -9.26 0.40 -5.99
N MET A 103 -9.01 0.43 -7.31
CA MET A 103 -10.09 0.44 -8.28
C MET A 103 -10.93 -0.83 -8.14
N PRO A 104 -12.26 -0.73 -7.95
CA PRO A 104 -13.14 -1.89 -7.93
C PRO A 104 -13.11 -2.61 -9.29
N VAL A 105 -13.53 -3.87 -9.28
CA VAL A 105 -13.84 -4.61 -10.50
C VAL A 105 -15.29 -4.36 -10.91
N ASP A 106 -15.53 -4.21 -12.20
CA ASP A 106 -16.89 -4.13 -12.76
C ASP A 106 -17.47 -5.54 -12.96
N LYS A 107 -17.60 -6.27 -11.84
CA LYS A 107 -18.11 -7.64 -11.79
C LYS A 107 -18.84 -7.90 -10.49
N GLU A 108 -19.85 -8.77 -10.54
CA GLU A 108 -20.57 -9.19 -9.35
C GLU A 108 -19.68 -10.03 -8.42
N LEU A 109 -19.70 -9.69 -7.13
CA LEU A 109 -19.02 -10.42 -6.07
C LEU A 109 -19.94 -11.47 -5.49
N SER A 110 -19.37 -12.57 -5.00
CA SER A 110 -20.13 -13.55 -4.21
C SER A 110 -20.83 -12.85 -3.05
N LYS A 111 -22.04 -13.30 -2.73
CA LYS A 111 -22.83 -12.81 -1.58
C LYS A 111 -22.10 -12.97 -0.23
N ASP A 112 -21.12 -13.86 -0.16
CA ASP A 112 -20.32 -14.14 1.02
C ASP A 112 -19.15 -13.15 1.19
N ILE A 113 -18.95 -12.25 0.22
CA ILE A 113 -17.96 -11.18 0.26
C ILE A 113 -18.64 -9.86 0.59
N VAL A 114 -18.36 -9.36 1.78
CA VAL A 114 -18.69 -7.99 2.18
C VAL A 114 -17.55 -7.08 1.75
N TYR A 115 -17.76 -6.32 0.67
CA TYR A 115 -16.76 -5.42 0.12
C TYR A 115 -17.06 -3.96 0.48
N ILE A 116 -16.19 -3.37 1.28
CA ILE A 116 -16.24 -1.97 1.70
C ILE A 116 -15.11 -1.24 0.96
N ASN A 117 -15.49 -0.45 -0.04
CA ASN A 117 -14.56 0.38 -0.79
C ASN A 117 -15.25 1.70 -1.18
N PRO A 118 -14.69 2.87 -0.80
CA PRO A 118 -15.31 4.17 -1.08
C PRO A 118 -15.41 4.48 -2.58
N ARG A 119 -14.61 3.82 -3.42
CA ARG A 119 -14.65 3.95 -4.89
C ARG A 119 -15.82 3.26 -5.57
N LEU A 120 -16.63 2.49 -4.83
CA LEU A 120 -17.90 1.98 -5.33
C LEU A 120 -18.94 3.10 -5.53
N GLU A 121 -18.85 4.18 -4.73
CA GLU A 121 -19.71 5.36 -4.84
C GLU A 121 -19.07 6.45 -5.71
N ASN A 122 -17.77 6.68 -5.54
CA ASN A 122 -17.05 7.73 -6.26
C ASN A 122 -15.65 7.25 -6.64
N ASP A 123 -15.46 6.88 -7.90
CA ASP A 123 -14.19 6.34 -8.42
C ASP A 123 -13.01 7.32 -8.35
N LYS A 124 -13.27 8.62 -8.12
CA LYS A 124 -12.25 9.67 -7.99
C LYS A 124 -11.76 9.85 -6.56
N ILE A 125 -12.46 9.31 -5.56
CA ILE A 125 -12.08 9.50 -4.16
C ILE A 125 -10.80 8.73 -3.83
N TYR A 126 -9.92 9.36 -3.06
CA TYR A 126 -8.66 8.78 -2.61
C TYR A 126 -8.60 8.74 -1.07
N GLN A 127 -9.19 7.69 -0.52
CA GLN A 127 -9.15 7.39 0.90
C GLN A 127 -8.37 6.08 1.10
N PRO A 128 -7.11 6.12 1.61
CA PRO A 128 -6.31 4.93 1.88
C PRO A 128 -7.05 3.88 2.71
N ALA A 129 -6.67 2.61 2.59
CA ALA A 129 -7.29 1.51 3.30
C ALA A 129 -7.25 1.70 4.82
N THR A 130 -6.17 2.28 5.38
CA THR A 130 -6.06 2.58 6.82
C THR A 130 -7.14 3.55 7.26
N TYR A 131 -7.43 4.58 6.45
CA TYR A 131 -8.52 5.51 6.73
C TYR A 131 -9.87 4.77 6.74
N VAL A 132 -10.14 3.98 5.69
CA VAL A 132 -11.38 3.19 5.55
C VAL A 132 -11.56 2.23 6.74
N VAL A 133 -10.51 1.49 7.09
CA VAL A 133 -10.48 0.54 8.21
C VAL A 133 -10.72 1.27 9.53
N PHE A 134 -10.06 2.39 9.79
CA PHE A 134 -10.27 3.17 11.01
C PHE A 134 -11.70 3.69 11.12
N LYS A 135 -12.23 4.30 10.05
CA LYS A 135 -13.61 4.79 10.02
C LYS A 135 -14.60 3.65 10.23
N PHE A 136 -14.40 2.48 9.64
CA PHE A 136 -15.25 1.32 9.87
C PHE A 136 -15.19 0.82 11.32
N PHE A 137 -14.00 0.51 11.84
CA PHE A 137 -13.85 -0.08 13.18
C PHE A 137 -14.16 0.89 14.32
N SER A 138 -14.00 2.21 14.15
CA SER A 138 -14.38 3.21 15.17
C SER A 138 -15.87 3.27 15.48
N HIS A 139 -16.73 2.73 14.59
CA HIS A 139 -18.17 2.57 14.86
C HIS A 139 -18.51 1.27 15.62
N ILE A 140 -17.54 0.36 15.78
CA ILE A 140 -17.76 -1.00 16.28
C ILE A 140 -17.01 -1.21 17.60
N ALA A 141 -15.80 -0.68 17.71
CA ALA A 141 -14.97 -0.73 18.91
C ALA A 141 -14.52 0.70 19.26
N ASP A 142 -14.41 1.01 20.56
CA ASP A 142 -13.66 2.18 20.97
C ASP A 142 -12.20 1.93 20.61
N ILE A 143 -11.64 2.71 19.68
CA ILE A 143 -10.23 2.73 19.25
C ILE A 143 -9.71 4.17 19.15
N SER A 144 -10.36 5.09 19.87
CA SER A 144 -10.08 6.52 19.80
C SER A 144 -8.65 6.88 20.20
N ASP A 145 -8.09 6.20 21.19
CA ASP A 145 -6.68 6.33 21.63
C ASP A 145 -5.65 5.82 20.59
N LYS A 146 -6.11 5.13 19.53
CA LYS A 146 -5.27 4.63 18.43
C LYS A 146 -5.44 5.39 17.13
N GLU A 147 -6.17 6.51 17.14
CA GLU A 147 -6.42 7.34 15.96
C GLU A 147 -5.11 7.80 15.27
N TRP A 148 -4.03 7.98 16.04
CA TRP A 148 -2.70 8.31 15.51
C TRP A 148 -2.13 7.23 14.57
N LEU A 149 -2.52 5.95 14.70
CA LEU A 149 -2.17 4.90 13.72
C LEU A 149 -2.84 5.19 12.37
N ALA A 150 -4.11 5.61 12.41
CA ALA A 150 -4.86 5.92 11.21
C ALA A 150 -4.25 7.11 10.46
N VAL A 151 -3.83 8.13 11.21
CA VAL A 151 -3.13 9.30 10.67
C VAL A 151 -1.86 8.87 9.92
N ILE A 152 -1.00 8.07 10.55
CA ILE A 152 0.28 7.67 9.93
C ILE A 152 0.06 6.79 8.70
N GLY A 153 -0.80 5.77 8.77
CA GLY A 153 -1.08 4.90 7.64
C GLY A 153 -1.69 5.66 6.45
N THR A 154 -2.61 6.59 6.72
CA THR A 154 -3.21 7.46 5.70
C THR A 154 -2.18 8.35 5.00
N ILE A 155 -1.29 8.99 5.77
CA ILE A 155 -0.17 9.77 5.20
C ILE A 155 0.76 8.88 4.38
N GLY A 156 1.04 7.67 4.88
CA GLY A 156 1.94 6.70 4.27
C GLY A 156 1.56 6.35 2.83
N ASP A 157 0.28 6.45 2.49
CA ASP A 157 -0.23 6.28 1.14
C ASP A 157 -0.75 7.58 0.49
N TYR A 158 -0.22 8.73 0.91
CA TYR A 158 -0.48 10.04 0.29
C TYR A 158 -1.95 10.52 0.36
N GLY A 159 -2.77 9.90 1.22
CA GLY A 159 -4.11 10.38 1.55
C GLY A 159 -4.05 11.71 2.27
N TYR A 160 -4.81 12.70 1.79
CA TYR A 160 -4.93 14.00 2.47
C TYR A 160 -6.28 14.65 2.22
N GLU A 161 -6.54 15.07 0.98
CA GLU A 161 -7.72 15.86 0.60
C GLU A 161 -9.04 15.21 1.02
N ASP A 162 -9.20 13.93 0.70
CA ASP A 162 -10.43 13.17 1.02
C ASP A 162 -10.42 12.58 2.44
N CYS A 163 -9.45 12.95 3.28
CA CYS A 163 -9.24 12.45 4.65
C CYS A 163 -9.06 13.58 5.68
N ARG A 164 -9.38 14.83 5.33
CA ARG A 164 -9.19 16.02 6.20
C ARG A 164 -9.91 15.90 7.55
N ASP A 165 -11.06 15.24 7.60
CA ASP A 165 -11.80 14.99 8.85
C ASP A 165 -10.98 14.21 9.90
N LEU A 166 -10.07 13.35 9.43
CA LEU A 166 -9.09 12.69 10.29
C LEU A 166 -7.85 13.56 10.51
N LEU A 167 -7.28 14.10 9.44
CA LEU A 167 -5.91 14.63 9.46
C LEU A 167 -5.78 16.05 10.01
N ASP A 168 -6.79 16.91 9.84
CA ASP A 168 -6.74 18.31 10.27
C ASP A 168 -6.62 18.45 11.80
N ARG A 169 -6.95 17.38 12.55
CA ARG A 169 -6.76 17.30 14.01
C ARG A 169 -5.29 17.09 14.43
N TYR A 170 -4.43 16.68 13.51
CA TYR A 170 -3.05 16.26 13.80
C TYR A 170 -2.00 16.97 12.97
N ILE A 171 -2.40 17.52 11.83
CA ILE A 171 -1.50 18.05 10.81
C ILE A 171 -2.01 19.41 10.40
N GLU A 172 -1.19 20.42 10.68
CA GLU A 172 -1.39 21.77 10.18
C GLU A 172 -0.23 22.10 9.24
N VAL A 173 -0.54 22.23 7.95
CA VAL A 173 0.44 22.52 6.89
C VAL A 173 -0.17 23.46 5.87
N GLU A 174 0.61 24.43 5.39
CA GLU A 174 0.19 25.35 4.32
C GLU A 174 0.08 24.62 2.96
N GLU A 175 0.97 23.65 2.73
CA GLU A 175 1.00 22.86 1.51
C GLU A 175 1.08 21.36 1.84
N LYS A 176 0.47 20.52 1.00
CA LYS A 176 0.51 19.05 1.11
C LYS A 176 1.94 18.49 1.18
N SER A 177 2.92 19.17 0.56
CA SER A 177 4.34 18.80 0.62
C SER A 177 4.91 18.87 2.05
N GLY A 178 4.35 19.74 2.90
CA GLY A 178 4.76 19.95 4.29
C GLY A 178 4.45 18.77 5.21
N ILE A 179 3.51 17.89 4.83
CA ILE A 179 3.10 16.72 5.64
C ILE A 179 4.31 15.88 6.03
N TRP A 180 5.25 15.65 5.11
CA TRP A 180 6.45 14.84 5.34
C TRP A 180 7.44 15.46 6.33
N LYS A 181 7.31 16.75 6.64
CA LYS A 181 8.13 17.45 7.65
C LYS A 181 7.56 17.32 9.06
N THR A 182 6.28 16.98 9.19
CA THR A 182 5.59 16.77 10.46
C THR A 182 6.10 15.52 11.17
N GLN A 183 5.79 15.40 12.46
CA GLN A 183 6.12 14.20 13.24
C GLN A 183 5.45 12.93 12.68
N TYR A 184 4.22 13.03 12.17
CA TYR A 184 3.48 11.89 11.60
C TYR A 184 4.03 11.47 10.23
N GLY A 185 4.37 12.44 9.36
CA GLY A 185 5.03 12.15 8.09
C GLY A 185 6.42 11.53 8.28
N LYS A 186 7.20 12.02 9.25
CA LYS A 186 8.47 11.39 9.64
C LYS A 186 8.26 9.98 10.18
N ALA A 187 7.25 9.75 11.01
CA ALA A 187 6.94 8.42 11.51
C ALA A 187 6.54 7.45 10.37
N ALA A 188 5.79 7.90 9.37
CA ALA A 188 5.48 7.09 8.19
C ALA A 188 6.77 6.65 7.45
N ILE A 189 7.69 7.59 7.20
CA ILE A 189 8.98 7.30 6.56
C ILE A 189 9.82 6.34 7.41
N GLU A 190 9.98 6.65 8.70
CA GLU A 190 10.82 5.87 9.60
C GLU A 190 10.32 4.43 9.78
N THR A 191 9.02 4.25 9.95
CA THR A 191 8.44 2.91 10.16
C THR A 191 8.49 2.06 8.90
N VAL A 192 8.25 2.63 7.72
CA VAL A 192 8.37 1.90 6.44
C VAL A 192 9.83 1.55 6.16
N GLY A 193 10.76 2.48 6.37
CA GLY A 193 12.19 2.21 6.22
C GLY A 193 12.67 1.15 7.21
N ALA A 194 12.24 1.22 8.48
CA ALA A 194 12.52 0.18 9.46
C ALA A 194 11.95 -1.18 9.04
N ALA A 195 10.72 -1.23 8.52
CA ALA A 195 10.08 -2.47 8.07
C ALA A 195 10.82 -3.15 6.90
N ALA A 196 11.52 -2.39 6.05
CA ALA A 196 12.38 -2.97 5.02
C ALA A 196 13.55 -3.78 5.62
N GLU A 197 13.99 -3.44 6.83
CA GLU A 197 15.07 -4.15 7.54
C GLU A 197 14.56 -5.29 8.43
N ILE A 198 13.53 -5.02 9.24
CA ILE A 198 13.04 -5.98 10.27
C ILE A 198 11.84 -6.81 9.80
N GLY A 199 11.29 -6.48 8.64
CA GLY A 199 10.08 -7.07 8.08
C GLY A 199 8.78 -6.48 8.64
N PHE A 200 7.76 -6.40 7.78
CA PHE A 200 6.42 -5.89 8.12
C PHE A 200 5.72 -6.64 9.26
N GLY A 201 5.96 -7.95 9.38
CA GLY A 201 5.40 -8.73 10.50
C GLY A 201 5.98 -8.32 11.86
N LYS A 202 7.22 -7.83 11.91
CA LYS A 202 7.82 -7.29 13.13
C LYS A 202 7.31 -5.88 13.41
N LEU A 203 7.23 -5.02 12.38
CA LEU A 203 6.62 -3.70 12.51
C LEU A 203 5.19 -3.81 13.07
N LEU A 204 4.35 -4.68 12.51
CA LEU A 204 2.97 -4.90 12.98
C LEU A 204 2.91 -5.23 14.48
N LYS A 205 3.79 -6.11 14.97
CA LYS A 205 3.87 -6.44 16.41
C LYS A 205 4.25 -5.24 17.26
N ILE A 206 5.09 -4.33 16.75
CA ILE A 206 5.45 -3.09 17.44
C ILE A 206 4.23 -2.16 17.46
N LEU A 207 3.56 -1.94 16.32
CA LEU A 207 2.37 -1.09 16.22
C LEU A 207 1.25 -1.54 17.17
N ILE A 208 0.96 -2.85 17.24
CA ILE A 208 -0.08 -3.40 18.14
C ILE A 208 0.28 -3.19 19.62
N LYS A 209 1.57 -3.19 19.96
CA LYS A 209 2.04 -3.05 21.35
C LYS A 209 2.22 -1.60 21.79
N SER A 210 2.46 -0.68 20.85
CA SER A 210 2.68 0.71 21.17
C SER A 210 1.41 1.34 21.71
N GLU A 211 1.48 1.91 22.91
CA GLU A 211 0.32 2.49 23.54
C GLU A 211 -0.05 3.85 22.95
N ASN A 212 0.95 4.61 22.55
CA ASN A 212 0.79 5.94 21.98
C ASN A 212 1.88 6.25 20.94
N PHE A 213 1.73 7.39 20.28
CA PHE A 213 2.65 7.90 19.26
C PHE A 213 4.10 8.09 19.77
N GLU A 214 4.27 8.56 21.01
CA GLU A 214 5.58 8.81 21.61
C GLU A 214 6.36 7.51 21.83
N GLU A 215 5.67 6.45 22.26
CA GLU A 215 6.27 5.12 22.42
C GLU A 215 6.75 4.55 21.07
N LEU A 216 5.92 4.67 20.02
CA LEU A 216 6.30 4.23 18.68
C LEU A 216 7.56 4.97 18.19
N THR A 217 7.54 6.30 18.28
CA THR A 217 8.64 7.14 17.76
C THR A 217 9.92 7.06 18.59
N ARG A 218 9.87 6.54 19.83
CA ARG A 218 11.06 6.27 20.65
C ARG A 218 11.51 4.81 20.62
N ASN A 219 10.80 3.95 19.87
CA ASN A 219 11.13 2.54 19.81
C ASN A 219 12.56 2.32 19.24
N LYS A 220 13.44 1.76 20.08
CA LYS A 220 14.86 1.57 19.75
C LYS A 220 15.08 0.64 18.56
N GLU A 221 14.20 -0.35 18.38
CA GLU A 221 14.29 -1.30 17.28
C GLU A 221 13.98 -0.59 15.95
N ILE A 222 12.90 0.20 15.90
CA ILE A 222 12.56 1.04 14.73
C ILE A 222 13.70 2.00 14.42
N LYS A 223 14.21 2.74 15.42
CA LYS A 223 15.30 3.71 15.20
C LYS A 223 16.58 3.05 14.68
N THR A 224 16.94 1.88 15.21
CA THR A 224 18.14 1.16 14.77
C THR A 224 17.97 0.62 13.36
N ALA A 225 16.81 0.04 13.06
CA ALA A 225 16.47 -0.46 11.73
C ALA A 225 16.47 0.67 10.70
N TYR A 226 15.78 1.78 10.99
CA TYR A 226 15.71 2.91 10.08
C TYR A 226 17.09 3.50 9.76
N ARG A 227 18.00 3.63 10.74
CA ARG A 227 19.38 4.11 10.46
C ARG A 227 20.15 3.21 9.48
N LYS A 228 19.96 1.90 9.56
CA LYS A 228 20.55 0.94 8.61
C LYS A 228 19.95 1.13 7.23
N TYR A 229 18.61 1.19 7.16
CA TYR A 229 17.89 1.47 5.92
C TYR A 229 18.35 2.77 5.27
N GLU A 230 18.45 3.86 6.03
CA GLU A 230 18.84 5.20 5.56
C GLU A 230 20.24 5.19 4.93
N THR A 231 21.20 4.48 5.54
CA THR A 231 22.55 4.33 4.98
C THR A 231 22.53 3.63 3.61
N MET A 232 21.70 2.60 3.49
CA MET A 232 21.56 1.85 2.23
C MET A 232 20.78 2.63 1.18
N TYR A 233 19.74 3.35 1.60
CA TYR A 233 18.97 4.27 0.79
C TYR A 233 19.87 5.31 0.13
N GLU A 234 20.71 6.00 0.92
CA GLU A 234 21.64 7.01 0.39
C GLU A 234 22.67 6.44 -0.57
N THR A 235 23.13 5.21 -0.32
CA THR A 235 24.04 4.50 -1.24
C THR A 235 23.36 4.20 -2.57
N ALA A 236 22.15 3.64 -2.53
CA ALA A 236 21.36 3.34 -3.72
C ALA A 236 20.94 4.60 -4.48
N LYS A 237 20.66 5.69 -3.78
CA LYS A 237 20.32 7.00 -4.39
C LYS A 237 21.50 7.56 -5.19
N LYS A 238 22.73 7.44 -4.70
CA LYS A 238 23.94 7.80 -5.46
C LYS A 238 24.07 6.95 -6.73
N GLN A 239 23.80 5.64 -6.63
CA GLN A 239 23.82 4.75 -7.79
C GLN A 239 22.72 5.08 -8.81
N PHE A 240 21.50 5.38 -8.34
CA PHE A 240 20.38 5.81 -9.17
C PHE A 240 20.78 7.00 -10.04
N TRP A 241 21.34 8.06 -9.45
CA TRP A 241 21.73 9.26 -10.18
C TRP A 241 22.94 9.02 -11.10
N LYS A 242 23.90 8.19 -10.68
CA LYS A 242 25.04 7.80 -11.53
C LYS A 242 24.59 7.08 -12.81
N ASN A 243 23.56 6.26 -12.71
CA ASN A 243 23.04 5.44 -13.81
C ASN A 243 21.87 6.10 -14.56
N ALA A 244 21.46 7.30 -14.17
CA ALA A 244 20.26 7.92 -14.71
C ALA A 244 20.51 8.45 -16.13
N GLU A 245 19.61 8.09 -17.03
CA GLU A 245 19.51 8.60 -18.39
C GLU A 245 18.32 9.57 -18.47
N MET A 246 18.59 10.79 -18.93
CA MET A 246 17.59 11.85 -19.06
C MET A 246 17.10 11.95 -20.50
N PHE A 247 15.78 11.93 -20.69
CA PHE A 247 15.12 12.11 -21.98
C PHE A 247 14.21 13.33 -21.88
N ASP A 248 14.77 14.51 -22.16
CA ASP A 248 14.08 15.78 -21.96
C ASP A 248 12.90 16.00 -22.92
N ASP A 249 12.96 15.41 -24.13
CA ASP A 249 11.88 15.46 -25.13
C ASP A 249 10.56 14.86 -24.61
N VAL A 250 10.63 13.98 -23.62
CA VAL A 250 9.48 13.29 -23.03
C VAL A 250 9.42 13.41 -21.51
N ASN A 251 10.24 14.28 -20.91
CA ASN A 251 10.33 14.45 -19.46
C ASN A 251 10.57 13.14 -18.69
N LEU A 252 11.38 12.21 -19.24
CA LEU A 252 11.63 10.91 -18.60
C LEU A 252 13.01 10.88 -17.92
N ILE A 253 13.04 10.36 -16.70
CA ILE A 253 14.24 9.89 -16.01
C ILE A 253 14.19 8.36 -15.97
N PHE A 254 15.14 7.71 -16.63
CA PHE A 254 15.26 6.25 -16.63
C PHE A 254 16.54 5.85 -15.90
N SER A 255 16.47 4.92 -14.95
CA SER A 255 17.67 4.44 -14.26
C SER A 255 17.57 2.96 -13.92
N VAL A 256 18.72 2.32 -13.76
CA VAL A 256 18.84 0.93 -13.32
C VAL A 256 19.59 0.90 -11.99
N LEU A 257 19.02 0.22 -11.01
CA LEU A 257 19.56 0.05 -9.68
C LEU A 257 19.88 -1.42 -9.41
N ASP A 258 21.04 -1.68 -8.82
CA ASP A 258 21.42 -3.00 -8.30
C ASP A 258 21.47 -2.89 -6.77
N SER A 259 20.28 -2.97 -6.15
CA SER A 259 20.08 -2.93 -4.70
C SER A 259 19.36 -4.19 -4.27
N LYS A 260 19.88 -4.83 -3.22
CA LYS A 260 19.25 -6.00 -2.59
C LYS A 260 18.30 -5.63 -1.45
N VAL A 261 18.12 -4.33 -1.20
CA VAL A 261 17.37 -3.82 -0.06
C VAL A 261 15.94 -3.55 -0.48
N GLU A 262 15.00 -4.16 0.24
CA GLU A 262 13.57 -3.98 -0.03
C GLU A 262 13.19 -2.49 0.08
N ARG A 263 12.17 -2.06 -0.68
CA ARG A 263 11.59 -0.71 -0.66
C ARG A 263 12.49 0.44 -1.14
N VAL A 264 13.80 0.26 -1.30
CA VAL A 264 14.70 1.36 -1.71
C VAL A 264 14.36 1.89 -3.11
N GLY A 265 14.15 1.03 -4.11
CA GLY A 265 13.75 1.48 -5.45
C GLY A 265 12.43 2.28 -5.44
N SER A 266 11.45 1.84 -4.66
CA SER A 266 10.17 2.55 -4.52
C SER A 266 10.35 3.91 -3.84
N ALA A 267 11.14 3.97 -2.76
CA ALA A 267 11.40 5.21 -2.03
C ALA A 267 12.13 6.24 -2.91
N ILE A 268 13.18 5.83 -3.63
CA ILE A 268 13.94 6.71 -4.53
C ILE A 268 13.03 7.26 -5.63
N SER A 269 12.22 6.39 -6.24
CA SER A 269 11.31 6.80 -7.33
C SER A 269 10.28 7.81 -6.85
N THR A 270 9.72 7.59 -5.65
CA THR A 270 8.74 8.48 -5.04
C THR A 270 9.36 9.83 -4.61
N GLU A 271 10.54 9.83 -3.98
CA GLU A 271 11.25 11.07 -3.62
C GLU A 271 11.56 11.88 -4.89
N THR A 272 12.10 11.20 -5.92
CA THR A 272 12.48 11.84 -7.18
C THR A 272 11.27 12.43 -7.88
N SER A 273 10.14 11.71 -7.94
CA SER A 273 8.92 12.22 -8.58
C SER A 273 8.27 13.36 -7.78
N THR A 274 8.42 13.40 -6.45
CA THR A 274 7.97 14.53 -5.63
C THR A 274 8.82 15.77 -5.90
N LYS A 275 10.15 15.60 -6.02
CA LYS A 275 11.08 16.69 -6.32
C LYS A 275 10.94 17.23 -7.74
N TYR A 276 10.62 16.36 -8.70
CA TYR A 276 10.46 16.70 -10.11
C TYR A 276 9.07 16.28 -10.60
N PRO A 277 8.00 17.01 -10.20
CA PRO A 277 6.62 16.58 -10.43
C PRO A 277 6.22 16.52 -11.92
N ASP A 278 6.93 17.23 -12.80
CA ASP A 278 6.74 17.17 -14.25
C ASP A 278 7.41 15.97 -14.92
N LYS A 279 8.33 15.29 -14.23
CA LYS A 279 9.09 14.18 -14.81
C LYS A 279 8.37 12.85 -14.58
N ILE A 280 8.46 11.98 -15.57
CA ILE A 280 8.15 10.56 -15.48
C ILE A 280 9.41 9.86 -14.98
N ILE A 281 9.31 9.08 -13.92
CA ILE A 281 10.43 8.32 -13.36
C ILE A 281 10.20 6.83 -13.67
N PHE A 282 11.20 6.19 -14.27
CA PHE A 282 11.27 4.74 -14.43
C PHE A 282 12.56 4.23 -13.81
N LEU A 283 12.45 3.58 -12.66
CA LEU A 283 13.57 2.89 -12.03
C LEU A 283 13.41 1.39 -12.14
N LEU A 284 14.41 0.73 -12.70
CA LEU A 284 14.47 -0.73 -12.80
C LEU A 284 15.44 -1.25 -11.73
N GLU A 285 14.90 -1.91 -10.72
CA GLU A 285 15.68 -2.52 -9.65
C GLU A 285 15.93 -3.99 -9.96
N LYS A 286 17.19 -4.41 -9.96
CA LYS A 286 17.59 -5.79 -10.25
C LYS A 286 17.24 -6.70 -9.08
N VAL A 287 16.46 -7.74 -9.35
CA VAL A 287 16.07 -8.77 -8.38
C VAL A 287 16.20 -10.14 -9.05
N ASP A 288 17.15 -10.94 -8.59
CA ASP A 288 17.52 -12.24 -9.17
C ASP A 288 17.74 -12.16 -10.70
N ASN A 289 16.84 -12.76 -11.49
CA ASN A 289 16.89 -12.81 -12.96
C ASN A 289 15.95 -11.81 -13.64
N PHE A 290 15.37 -10.87 -12.88
CA PHE A 290 14.38 -9.91 -13.35
C PHE A 290 14.76 -8.48 -12.95
N TYR A 291 14.16 -7.51 -13.63
CA TYR A 291 14.07 -6.14 -13.14
C TYR A 291 12.66 -5.89 -12.62
N LYS A 292 12.56 -5.44 -11.37
CA LYS A 292 11.36 -4.86 -10.80
C LYS A 292 11.26 -3.40 -11.26
N ILE A 293 10.11 -3.02 -11.79
CA ILE A 293 9.83 -1.67 -12.28
C ILE A 293 9.21 -0.86 -11.15
N HIS A 294 9.77 0.32 -10.89
CA HIS A 294 9.20 1.36 -10.03
C HIS A 294 8.95 2.60 -10.89
N ALA A 295 7.68 2.81 -11.28
CA ALA A 295 7.28 3.92 -12.13
C ALA A 295 6.51 4.98 -11.34
N ARG A 296 6.83 6.27 -11.55
CA ARG A 296 6.17 7.41 -10.90
C ARG A 296 5.93 8.58 -11.86
N ASN A 297 4.81 9.26 -11.71
CA ASN A 297 4.44 10.49 -12.41
C ASN A 297 3.45 11.27 -11.53
N GLN A 298 3.98 12.14 -10.67
CA GLN A 298 3.18 12.82 -9.64
C GLN A 298 2.06 13.70 -10.23
N LYS A 299 2.27 14.32 -11.40
CA LYS A 299 1.23 15.11 -12.08
C LYS A 299 0.16 14.27 -12.78
N GLY A 300 0.33 12.95 -12.87
CA GLY A 300 -0.67 12.04 -13.43
C GLY A 300 -0.98 12.23 -14.92
N LYS A 301 -0.18 13.04 -15.65
CA LYS A 301 -0.37 13.29 -17.09
C LYS A 301 -0.30 12.01 -17.93
N VAL A 302 0.43 11.01 -17.46
CA VAL A 302 0.50 9.68 -18.07
C VAL A 302 -0.03 8.66 -17.09
N ASN A 303 -1.10 7.96 -17.45
CA ASN A 303 -1.60 6.82 -16.69
C ASN A 303 -0.59 5.65 -16.76
N LEU A 304 0.26 5.53 -15.74
CA LEU A 304 1.33 4.55 -15.68
C LEU A 304 0.81 3.12 -15.51
N GLY A 305 -0.21 2.93 -14.67
CA GLY A 305 -0.82 1.63 -14.44
C GLY A 305 -1.37 1.03 -15.73
N LYS A 306 -2.14 1.81 -16.50
CA LYS A 306 -2.63 1.39 -17.82
C LYS A 306 -1.47 1.10 -18.77
N MET A 307 -0.44 1.95 -18.78
CA MET A 307 0.70 1.78 -19.67
C MET A 307 1.45 0.46 -19.43
N LEU A 308 1.71 0.09 -18.17
CA LEU A 308 2.38 -1.17 -17.85
C LEU A 308 1.48 -2.39 -18.14
N ARG A 309 0.15 -2.27 -17.96
CA ARG A 309 -0.82 -3.30 -18.36
C ARG A 309 -0.82 -3.53 -19.86
N ASP A 310 -0.89 -2.44 -20.65
CA ASP A 310 -0.84 -2.50 -22.11
C ASP A 310 0.50 -3.07 -22.63
N MET A 311 1.55 -3.04 -21.82
CA MET A 311 2.85 -3.64 -22.13
C MET A 311 2.97 -5.09 -21.66
N GLY A 312 2.01 -5.60 -20.88
CA GLY A 312 2.05 -6.95 -20.32
C GLY A 312 3.12 -7.17 -19.25
N VAL A 313 3.61 -6.08 -18.63
CA VAL A 313 4.74 -6.14 -17.68
C VAL A 313 4.35 -5.75 -16.25
N GLY A 314 3.14 -5.22 -16.03
CA GLY A 314 2.75 -4.73 -14.72
C GLY A 314 1.42 -3.98 -14.68
N GLY A 315 1.23 -3.19 -13.63
CA GLY A 315 0.01 -2.44 -13.37
C GLY A 315 0.14 -1.48 -12.19
N GLY A 316 -0.98 -0.87 -11.79
CA GLY A 316 -1.04 0.09 -10.68
C GLY A 316 -2.00 1.24 -10.96
N HIS A 317 -1.73 2.37 -10.34
CA HIS A 317 -2.50 3.62 -10.41
C HIS A 317 -2.00 4.55 -11.53
N ILE A 318 -2.69 5.69 -11.69
CA ILE A 318 -2.33 6.72 -12.67
C ILE A 318 -0.91 7.25 -12.39
N ALA A 319 -0.63 7.65 -11.14
CA ALA A 319 0.61 8.30 -10.74
C ALA A 319 1.74 7.35 -10.30
N ALA A 320 1.42 6.09 -9.99
CA ALA A 320 2.39 5.11 -9.50
C ALA A 320 2.04 3.72 -10.03
N ALA A 321 3.02 3.03 -10.61
CA ALA A 321 2.84 1.68 -11.12
C ALA A 321 4.08 0.82 -10.88
N GLY A 322 3.88 -0.49 -10.83
CA GLY A 322 4.92 -1.48 -10.65
C GLY A 322 4.82 -2.60 -11.68
N GLY A 323 5.89 -3.35 -11.85
CA GLY A 323 5.94 -4.44 -12.81
C GLY A 323 7.24 -5.23 -12.74
N LYS A 324 7.38 -6.20 -13.65
CA LYS A 324 8.60 -6.99 -13.79
C LYS A 324 8.90 -7.29 -15.27
N ILE A 325 10.18 -7.34 -15.61
CA ILE A 325 10.67 -7.81 -16.91
C ILE A 325 11.87 -8.74 -16.69
N ASN A 326 12.11 -9.69 -17.61
CA ASN A 326 13.37 -10.45 -17.56
C ASN A 326 14.55 -9.52 -17.86
N MET A 327 15.72 -9.82 -17.30
CA MET A 327 16.92 -9.01 -17.56
C MET A 327 17.27 -8.92 -19.06
N LYS A 328 17.07 -10.01 -19.82
CA LYS A 328 17.32 -10.06 -21.27
C LYS A 328 16.43 -9.09 -22.08
N ASP A 329 15.28 -8.70 -21.54
CA ASP A 329 14.28 -7.90 -22.26
C ASP A 329 14.51 -6.39 -22.09
N LEU A 330 15.52 -5.96 -21.31
CA LEU A 330 15.78 -4.56 -20.94
C LEU A 330 15.82 -3.62 -22.16
N GLY A 331 16.60 -3.96 -23.20
CA GLY A 331 16.75 -3.13 -24.38
C GLY A 331 15.46 -3.00 -25.21
N GLY A 332 14.68 -4.09 -25.31
CA GLY A 332 13.37 -4.08 -25.95
C GLY A 332 12.35 -3.25 -25.17
N PHE A 333 12.30 -3.45 -23.86
CA PHE A 333 11.43 -2.72 -22.95
C PHE A 333 11.66 -1.21 -23.02
N LYS A 334 12.91 -0.76 -22.91
CA LYS A 334 13.25 0.68 -22.94
C LYS A 334 12.85 1.34 -24.27
N ARG A 335 13.10 0.67 -25.40
CA ARG A 335 12.67 1.18 -26.72
C ARG A 335 11.15 1.31 -26.80
N ASN A 336 10.41 0.29 -26.38
CA ASN A 336 8.95 0.30 -26.39
C ASN A 336 8.37 1.36 -25.45
N LEU A 337 8.98 1.55 -24.28
CA LEU A 337 8.63 2.59 -23.32
C LEU A 337 8.75 3.99 -23.94
N LEU A 338 9.90 4.30 -24.57
CA LEU A 338 10.12 5.59 -25.22
C LEU A 338 9.12 5.85 -26.34
N ILE A 339 8.81 4.85 -27.17
CA ILE A 339 7.79 4.97 -28.23
C ILE A 339 6.41 5.30 -27.62
N LYS A 340 5.99 4.56 -26.59
CA LYS A 340 4.68 4.79 -25.95
C LYS A 340 4.57 6.17 -25.30
N ILE A 341 5.63 6.66 -24.65
CA ILE A 341 5.62 7.99 -24.02
C ILE A 341 5.60 9.08 -25.10
N ARG A 342 6.42 8.97 -26.14
CA ARG A 342 6.44 9.94 -27.27
C ARG A 342 5.10 10.05 -27.98
N ASN A 343 4.41 8.92 -28.19
CA ASN A 343 3.09 8.91 -28.81
C ASN A 343 1.98 9.53 -27.95
N LYS A 344 2.19 9.69 -26.64
CA LYS A 344 1.27 10.41 -25.74
C LYS A 344 1.64 11.87 -25.51
N ALA A 345 2.87 12.27 -25.89
CA ALA A 345 3.35 13.64 -25.78
C ALA A 345 3.03 14.49 -27.02
N LYS A 346 2.61 13.83 -28.12
CA LYS A 346 1.91 14.44 -29.26
C LYS A 346 0.42 14.48 -28.96
#